data_AF-A0AAD1MGN8-F1
#
_entry.id   AF-A0AAD1MGN8-F1
#
_cell.length_a   1.000
_cell.length_b   1.000
_cell.length_c   1.000
_cell.angle_alpha   90.00
_cell.angle_beta   90.00
_cell.angle_gamma   90.00
#
_symmetry.space_group_name_H-M   'P 1'
#
loop_
_entity.id
_entity.type
_entity.pdbx_description
1 polymer ?
#
loop_
_entity_poly.entity_id
_entity_poly.type
_entity_poly.pdbx_seq_one_letter_code
_entity_poly.pdbx_strand_id
1 'polypeptide(L)'
;MQQTLRPYVTAGIAIVGSGLIAATPVATPLTSVPSVRDVALTAGDTLPELLAPWTAVFNEASENATVLTQNFFIAPWVGLQQMLANQSEFWQTILDDPSKIPDVMQQMQHNLDAVLTGYTLQNASGSFGLSGLEGTIGQVGVHTLNGTDIGNGVFGHDLLFGLLPTFLPPDQAEIATPIVNFLASPLSAIIIGQLGPSIAPWVAMMNSIQDGDGLNQIMASWMDGYLNGATLNLDFLLPLIAQTGLLPEGTEITHLDFALGGLLTPGTVAIGPYQVDLPGGDTIDVPAVGGSIFNSLGITLTASLLPGVPISIESHAVGPIAAMEAWSQTVGALLGSGWDGKGPVNVGPPWPGIDFPTIPDGLFDDGGATPDPGDGAASALAGMDLGDIVNALLGIDV
;
A
#
# COMPACT_ATOMS: atom_id res chain seq x y z
N MET A 1 23.33 57.78 -2.27
CA MET A 1 22.00 57.15 -2.12
C MET A 1 21.35 57.16 -3.48
N GLN A 2 20.94 56.08 -4.15
CA GLN A 2 20.89 54.65 -3.85
C GLN A 2 21.33 53.89 -5.13
N GLN A 3 22.15 52.85 -4.95
CA GLN A 3 22.49 51.83 -5.94
C GLN A 3 21.79 50.53 -5.54
N THR A 4 21.23 49.80 -6.51
CA THR A 4 20.71 48.42 -6.45
C THR A 4 20.49 47.99 -7.92
N LEU A 5 20.94 46.87 -8.52
CA LEU A 5 21.71 45.67 -8.15
C LEU A 5 22.32 45.02 -9.44
N ARG A 6 23.64 44.75 -9.41
CA ARG A 6 24.44 43.53 -9.78
C ARG A 6 24.24 42.76 -11.11
N PRO A 7 25.36 42.29 -11.71
CA PRO A 7 25.68 40.84 -11.68
C PRO A 7 27.11 40.52 -11.20
N TYR A 8 27.25 39.46 -10.37
CA TYR A 8 28.50 38.82 -9.92
C TYR A 8 28.76 37.59 -10.82
N VAL A 9 29.89 37.48 -11.52
CA VAL A 9 31.19 36.92 -11.09
C VAL A 9 31.13 35.41 -10.81
N THR A 10 31.56 34.62 -11.80
CA THR A 10 32.07 33.25 -11.61
C THR A 10 33.52 33.26 -12.09
N ALA A 11 34.46 33.42 -11.16
CA ALA A 11 35.89 33.25 -11.39
C ALA A 11 36.32 31.95 -10.70
N GLY A 12 36.81 31.00 -11.51
CA GLY A 12 37.31 29.72 -11.04
C GLY A 12 38.63 29.86 -10.28
N ILE A 13 38.75 29.08 -9.20
CA ILE A 13 40.00 28.89 -8.46
C ILE A 13 40.69 27.64 -8.99
N ALA A 14 41.94 27.82 -9.43
CA ALA A 14 42.88 26.79 -9.82
C ALA A 14 43.61 26.23 -8.59
N ILE A 15 43.91 24.93 -8.59
CA ILE A 15 44.91 24.32 -7.71
C ILE A 15 46.09 23.84 -8.54
N VAL A 16 47.26 24.21 -8.03
CA VAL A 16 48.62 24.11 -8.56
C VAL A 16 49.23 22.74 -8.23
N GLY A 17 50.06 22.20 -9.14
CA GLY A 17 50.98 21.11 -8.87
C GLY A 17 52.14 21.10 -9.88
N SER A 18 53.36 21.30 -9.38
CA SER A 18 54.57 21.80 -10.07
C SER A 18 55.68 20.76 -10.27
N GLY A 19 56.53 20.99 -11.29
CA GLY A 19 57.94 20.52 -11.40
C GLY A 19 58.39 20.32 -12.86
N LEU A 20 59.58 20.66 -13.39
CA LEU A 20 60.80 21.33 -12.90
C LEU A 20 61.71 21.68 -14.14
N ILE A 21 62.18 22.94 -14.23
CA ILE A 21 63.43 23.54 -14.83
C ILE A 21 63.81 23.52 -16.36
N ALA A 22 63.85 24.76 -16.91
CA ALA A 22 64.71 25.49 -17.90
C ALA A 22 65.88 24.81 -18.67
N ALA A 23 66.37 25.25 -19.85
CA ALA A 23 66.03 26.26 -20.88
C ALA A 23 67.01 26.12 -22.08
N THR A 24 66.59 26.46 -23.32
CA THR A 24 67.22 27.40 -24.29
C THR A 24 66.48 27.35 -25.64
N PRO A 25 66.44 28.45 -26.43
CA PRO A 25 65.33 28.77 -27.32
C PRO A 25 65.57 28.38 -28.79
N VAL A 26 64.49 28.35 -29.58
CA VAL A 26 64.36 28.81 -30.98
C VAL A 26 63.45 27.88 -31.83
N ALA A 27 62.66 28.53 -32.69
CA ALA A 27 61.62 28.07 -33.60
C ALA A 27 60.27 27.79 -32.92
N THR A 28 59.39 28.81 -32.94
CA THR A 28 57.96 28.67 -32.63
C THR A 28 57.33 27.63 -33.55
N PRO A 29 56.97 26.43 -33.06
CA PRO A 29 56.11 25.53 -33.79
C PRO A 29 54.69 26.11 -33.69
N LEU A 30 53.94 25.94 -34.77
CA LEU A 30 52.55 26.38 -34.91
C LEU A 30 51.74 26.11 -33.63
N THR A 31 50.94 27.10 -33.23
CA THR A 31 50.01 27.02 -32.10
C THR A 31 49.33 25.66 -32.10
N SER A 32 49.69 24.81 -31.15
CA SER A 32 49.00 23.53 -30.96
C SER A 32 47.55 23.88 -30.66
N VAL A 33 46.67 23.51 -31.59
CA VAL A 33 45.22 23.41 -31.39
C VAL A 33 44.97 22.87 -29.98
N PRO A 34 44.00 23.40 -29.22
CA PRO A 34 43.61 22.79 -27.95
C PRO A 34 43.47 21.29 -28.20
N SER A 35 44.26 20.46 -27.50
CA SER A 35 44.03 19.03 -27.55
C SER A 35 42.59 18.86 -27.11
N VAL A 36 41.72 18.50 -28.05
CA VAL A 36 40.44 17.90 -27.72
C VAL A 36 40.82 16.75 -26.81
N ARG A 37 40.52 16.87 -25.51
CA ARG A 37 40.45 15.66 -24.70
C ARG A 37 39.36 14.87 -25.39
N ASP A 38 39.73 13.80 -26.08
CA ASP A 38 38.78 12.74 -26.36
C ASP A 38 38.29 12.29 -24.98
N VAL A 39 37.15 12.84 -24.57
CA VAL A 39 36.29 12.19 -23.61
C VAL A 39 35.77 11.01 -24.39
N ALA A 40 36.54 9.92 -24.39
CA ALA A 40 36.04 8.63 -24.79
C ALA A 40 34.85 8.37 -23.88
N LEU A 41 33.65 8.49 -24.42
CA LEU A 41 32.41 8.05 -23.79
C LEU A 41 32.49 6.52 -23.72
N THR A 42 33.28 5.98 -22.79
CA THR A 42 33.31 4.54 -22.51
C THR A 42 32.04 4.07 -21.80
N ALA A 43 31.02 4.94 -21.67
CA ALA A 43 29.69 4.58 -21.22
C ALA A 43 28.87 4.12 -22.44
N GLY A 44 28.96 2.82 -22.75
CA GLY A 44 28.17 2.15 -23.78
C GLY A 44 28.80 2.24 -25.17
N ASP A 45 29.72 1.30 -25.48
CA ASP A 45 30.33 1.21 -26.80
C ASP A 45 29.34 0.71 -27.87
N THR A 46 28.16 0.26 -27.43
CA THR A 46 27.08 -0.22 -28.30
C THR A 46 25.71 0.36 -27.90
N LEU A 47 24.84 0.59 -28.89
CA LEU A 47 23.47 1.07 -28.68
C LEU A 47 22.65 0.19 -27.70
N PRO A 48 22.79 -1.16 -27.68
CA PRO A 48 22.17 -2.01 -26.66
C PRO A 48 22.60 -1.68 -25.22
N GLU A 49 23.89 -1.40 -24.96
CA GLU A 49 24.38 -1.07 -23.62
C GLU A 49 23.87 0.29 -23.15
N LEU A 50 23.72 1.25 -24.08
CA LEU A 50 23.11 2.54 -23.79
C LEU A 50 21.61 2.42 -23.44
N LEU A 51 20.90 1.47 -24.05
CA LEU A 51 19.47 1.27 -23.80
C LEU A 51 19.18 0.34 -22.62
N ALA A 52 20.13 -0.49 -22.20
CA ALA A 52 19.96 -1.47 -21.14
C ALA A 52 19.29 -0.95 -19.85
N PRO A 53 19.75 0.18 -19.24
CA PRO A 53 19.11 0.66 -18.01
C PRO A 53 17.67 1.14 -18.26
N TRP A 54 17.38 1.74 -19.41
CA TRP A 54 16.02 2.13 -19.77
C TRP A 54 15.12 0.92 -19.99
N THR A 55 15.63 -0.11 -20.67
CA THR A 55 14.90 -1.37 -20.86
C THR A 55 14.55 -2.03 -19.53
N ALA A 56 15.44 -2.00 -18.54
CA ALA A 56 15.16 -2.50 -17.20
C ALA A 56 14.00 -1.74 -16.55
N VAL A 57 14.08 -0.40 -16.52
CA VAL A 57 13.02 0.48 -15.97
C VAL A 57 11.68 0.19 -16.61
N PHE A 58 11.63 0.09 -17.95
CA PHE A 58 10.38 -0.16 -18.68
C PHE A 58 9.83 -1.56 -18.46
N ASN A 59 10.68 -2.58 -18.36
CA ASN A 59 10.24 -3.94 -18.12
C ASN A 59 9.63 -4.08 -16.72
N GLU A 60 10.31 -3.56 -15.70
CA GLU A 60 9.80 -3.57 -14.33
C GLU A 60 8.49 -2.77 -14.22
N ALA A 61 8.44 -1.58 -14.83
CA ALA A 61 7.21 -0.79 -14.89
C ALA A 61 6.06 -1.54 -15.59
N SER A 62 6.37 -2.32 -16.64
CA SER A 62 5.38 -3.13 -17.36
C SER A 62 4.89 -4.31 -16.52
N GLU A 63 5.77 -4.97 -15.77
CA GLU A 63 5.40 -6.05 -14.85
C GLU A 63 4.50 -5.52 -13.73
N ASN A 64 4.93 -4.43 -13.09
CA ASN A 64 4.19 -3.71 -12.07
C ASN A 64 2.80 -3.25 -12.56
N ALA A 65 2.74 -2.61 -13.74
CA ALA A 65 1.48 -2.20 -14.35
C ALA A 65 0.58 -3.38 -14.69
N THR A 66 1.15 -4.54 -15.06
CA THR A 66 0.37 -5.75 -15.33
C THR A 66 -0.31 -6.25 -14.06
N VAL A 67 0.39 -6.29 -12.92
CA VAL A 67 -0.17 -6.70 -11.62
C VAL A 67 -1.30 -5.77 -11.19
N LEU A 68 -1.08 -4.44 -11.26
CA LEU A 68 -2.12 -3.44 -10.95
C LEU A 68 -3.34 -3.59 -11.86
N THR A 69 -3.09 -3.70 -13.17
CA THR A 69 -4.16 -3.84 -14.16
C THR A 69 -4.98 -5.10 -13.92
N GLN A 70 -4.33 -6.22 -13.62
CA GLN A 70 -5.01 -7.47 -13.30
C GLN A 70 -5.88 -7.30 -12.04
N ASN A 71 -5.34 -6.74 -10.95
CA ASN A 71 -6.08 -6.48 -9.72
C ASN A 71 -7.31 -5.60 -9.94
N PHE A 72 -7.13 -4.48 -10.65
CA PHE A 72 -8.22 -3.58 -10.98
C PHE A 72 -9.34 -4.28 -11.75
N PHE A 73 -8.99 -5.15 -12.71
CA PHE A 73 -9.98 -5.82 -13.56
C PHE A 73 -10.64 -7.05 -12.93
N ILE A 74 -10.18 -7.55 -11.77
CA ILE A 74 -10.92 -8.60 -11.04
C ILE A 74 -12.32 -8.08 -10.66
N ALA A 75 -12.35 -6.94 -9.98
CA ALA A 75 -13.58 -6.25 -9.60
C ALA A 75 -13.31 -4.74 -9.46
N PRO A 76 -13.50 -3.96 -10.53
CA PRO A 76 -13.29 -2.53 -10.50
C PRO A 76 -14.16 -1.87 -9.42
N TRP A 77 -13.55 -1.13 -8.49
CA TRP A 77 -14.27 -0.51 -7.38
C TRP A 77 -15.05 -1.50 -6.51
N VAL A 78 -14.46 -2.66 -6.20
CA VAL A 78 -15.09 -3.74 -5.41
C VAL A 78 -15.76 -3.25 -4.13
N GLY A 79 -15.18 -2.29 -3.41
CA GLY A 79 -15.83 -1.70 -2.22
C GLY A 79 -17.16 -1.01 -2.51
N LEU A 80 -17.27 -0.30 -3.65
CA LEU A 80 -18.53 0.30 -4.10
C LEU A 80 -19.53 -0.79 -4.55
N GLN A 81 -19.04 -1.81 -5.27
CA GLN A 81 -19.88 -2.94 -5.68
C GLN A 81 -20.50 -3.62 -4.46
N GLN A 82 -19.69 -3.90 -3.43
CA GLN A 82 -20.15 -4.52 -2.19
C GLN A 82 -21.12 -3.62 -1.41
N MET A 83 -20.84 -2.31 -1.33
CA MET A 83 -21.77 -1.37 -0.71
C MET A 83 -23.15 -1.43 -1.38
N LEU A 84 -23.18 -1.39 -2.72
CA LEU A 84 -24.46 -1.44 -3.44
C LEU A 84 -25.14 -2.82 -3.33
N ALA A 85 -24.36 -3.91 -3.27
CA ALA A 85 -24.86 -5.26 -2.99
C ALA A 85 -25.59 -5.32 -1.65
N ASN A 86 -24.93 -4.84 -0.59
CA ASN A 86 -25.49 -4.81 0.76
C ASN A 86 -26.76 -3.96 0.80
N GLN A 87 -26.80 -2.81 0.11
CA GLN A 87 -28.01 -1.98 0.05
C GLN A 87 -29.19 -2.74 -0.59
N SER A 88 -28.97 -3.49 -1.68
CA SER A 88 -30.03 -4.29 -2.31
C SER A 88 -30.56 -5.37 -1.38
N GLU A 89 -29.66 -6.07 -0.68
CA GLU A 89 -29.99 -7.12 0.29
C GLU A 89 -30.76 -6.57 1.50
N PHE A 90 -30.37 -5.40 2.01
CA PHE A 90 -31.09 -4.73 3.09
C PHE A 90 -32.52 -4.39 2.70
N TRP A 91 -32.73 -3.89 1.48
CA TRP A 91 -34.06 -3.61 0.96
C TRP A 91 -34.91 -4.86 0.84
N GLN A 92 -34.35 -5.94 0.27
CA GLN A 92 -35.07 -7.20 0.15
C GLN A 92 -35.43 -7.78 1.53
N THR A 93 -34.50 -7.73 2.48
CA THR A 93 -34.72 -8.20 3.86
C THR A 93 -35.88 -7.46 4.55
N ILE A 94 -35.96 -6.13 4.39
CA ILE A 94 -37.04 -5.32 4.96
C ILE A 94 -38.37 -5.60 4.26
N LEU A 95 -38.36 -5.77 2.93
CA LEU A 95 -39.56 -6.08 2.15
C LEU A 95 -40.11 -7.47 2.47
N ASP A 96 -39.24 -8.46 2.67
CA ASP A 96 -39.60 -9.83 3.02
C ASP A 96 -40.08 -9.95 4.48
N ASP A 97 -39.43 -9.24 5.41
CA ASP A 97 -39.79 -9.24 6.83
C ASP A 97 -39.49 -7.86 7.48
N PRO A 98 -40.51 -6.99 7.63
CA PRO A 98 -40.35 -5.70 8.29
C PRO A 98 -39.87 -5.78 9.75
N SER A 99 -40.02 -6.93 10.41
CA SER A 99 -39.50 -7.10 11.79
C SER A 99 -37.98 -7.14 11.85
N LYS A 100 -37.29 -7.29 10.71
CA LYS A 100 -35.83 -7.29 10.54
C LYS A 100 -35.20 -5.92 10.44
N ILE A 101 -35.98 -4.84 10.45
CA ILE A 101 -35.44 -3.46 10.46
C ILE A 101 -34.36 -3.27 11.54
N PRO A 102 -34.53 -3.72 12.81
CA PRO A 102 -33.48 -3.56 13.82
C PRO A 102 -32.19 -4.32 13.50
N ASP A 103 -32.29 -5.49 12.86
CA ASP A 103 -31.13 -6.31 12.47
C ASP A 103 -30.36 -5.61 11.32
N VAL A 104 -31.09 -5.11 10.32
CA VAL A 104 -30.53 -4.33 9.20
C VAL A 104 -29.86 -3.04 9.68
N MET A 105 -30.50 -2.31 10.61
CA MET A 105 -29.91 -1.10 11.20
C MET A 105 -28.62 -1.40 11.98
N GLN A 106 -28.57 -2.52 12.71
CA GLN A 106 -27.35 -2.96 13.40
C GLN A 106 -26.25 -3.31 12.39
N GLN A 107 -26.58 -4.01 11.30
CA GLN A 107 -25.62 -4.36 10.27
C GLN A 107 -25.08 -3.11 9.55
N MET A 108 -25.92 -2.12 9.24
CA MET A 108 -25.48 -0.85 8.66
C MET A 108 -24.54 -0.09 9.60
N GLN A 109 -24.83 -0.06 10.90
CA GLN A 109 -23.94 0.55 11.90
C GLN A 109 -22.60 -0.19 11.99
N HIS A 110 -22.63 -1.52 11.99
CA HIS A 110 -21.43 -2.35 12.00
C HIS A 110 -20.56 -2.13 10.77
N ASN A 111 -21.16 -2.15 9.58
CA ASN A 111 -20.48 -1.87 8.31
C ASN A 111 -19.85 -0.47 8.29
N LEU A 112 -20.59 0.54 8.76
CA LEU A 112 -20.09 1.91 8.84
C LEU A 112 -18.92 2.03 9.83
N ASP A 113 -19.04 1.44 11.01
CA ASP A 113 -17.97 1.42 12.03
C ASP A 113 -16.71 0.72 11.50
N ALA A 114 -16.87 -0.44 10.85
CA ALA A 114 -15.78 -1.20 10.26
C ALA A 114 -15.03 -0.39 9.20
N VAL A 115 -15.74 0.26 8.27
CA VAL A 115 -15.11 1.08 7.22
C VAL A 115 -14.45 2.34 7.78
N LEU A 116 -15.11 3.05 8.71
CA LEU A 116 -14.58 4.29 9.28
C LEU A 116 -13.34 4.04 10.15
N THR A 117 -13.40 3.04 11.02
CA THR A 117 -12.27 2.67 11.87
C THR A 117 -11.17 1.98 11.07
N GLY A 118 -11.54 1.18 10.06
CA GLY A 118 -10.61 0.46 9.18
C GLY A 118 -9.70 1.37 8.37
N TYR A 119 -10.18 2.55 7.96
CA TYR A 119 -9.38 3.51 7.17
C TYR A 119 -8.10 3.97 7.87
N THR A 120 -8.14 4.15 9.18
CA THR A 120 -7.02 4.69 9.98
C THR A 120 -6.51 3.72 11.05
N LEU A 121 -7.22 2.60 11.25
CA LEU A 121 -7.07 1.67 12.36
C LEU A 121 -7.15 2.30 13.76
N GLN A 122 -7.66 3.53 13.86
CA GLN A 122 -7.91 4.18 15.14
C GLN A 122 -9.21 3.66 15.74
N ASN A 123 -9.13 3.19 16.98
CA ASN A 123 -10.25 2.58 17.71
C ASN A 123 -10.90 1.37 16.99
N ALA A 124 -10.18 0.77 16.04
CA ALA A 124 -10.65 -0.41 15.32
C ALA A 124 -10.73 -1.61 16.26
N SER A 125 -11.73 -2.46 16.05
CA SER A 125 -11.94 -3.67 16.85
C SER A 125 -11.02 -4.82 16.39
N GLY A 126 -10.81 -5.78 17.28
CA GLY A 126 -10.13 -7.03 16.98
C GLY A 126 -8.61 -6.97 17.11
N SER A 127 -7.90 -7.87 16.44
CA SER A 127 -6.45 -8.00 16.53
C SER A 127 -5.85 -8.64 15.29
N PHE A 128 -4.55 -8.40 15.08
CA PHE A 128 -3.77 -9.01 14.01
C PHE A 128 -2.44 -9.49 14.59
N GLY A 129 -2.16 -10.79 14.47
CA GLY A 129 -0.90 -11.37 14.95
C GLY A 129 -0.89 -12.89 14.90
N LEU A 130 0.06 -13.51 15.62
CA LEU A 130 0.19 -14.98 15.68
C LEU A 130 -1.08 -15.69 16.21
N SER A 131 -1.86 -15.01 17.06
CA SER A 131 -3.04 -15.58 17.70
C SER A 131 -4.28 -15.61 16.80
N GLY A 132 -4.25 -14.93 15.65
CA GLY A 132 -5.36 -14.90 14.69
C GLY A 132 -5.55 -13.55 13.99
N LEU A 133 -6.45 -13.56 13.01
CA LEU A 133 -7.08 -12.37 12.42
C LEU A 133 -8.46 -12.23 13.04
N GLU A 134 -8.71 -11.12 13.73
CA GLU A 134 -10.05 -10.84 14.27
C GLU A 134 -10.45 -9.39 14.03
N GLY A 135 -11.74 -9.18 13.77
CA GLY A 135 -12.35 -7.86 13.62
C GLY A 135 -11.74 -7.00 12.51
N THR A 136 -11.94 -5.69 12.62
CA THR A 136 -11.45 -4.69 11.65
C THR A 136 -9.93 -4.71 11.53
N ILE A 137 -9.20 -4.82 12.65
CA ILE A 137 -7.72 -4.83 12.63
C ILE A 137 -7.21 -6.06 11.86
N GLY A 138 -7.82 -7.23 12.08
CA GLY A 138 -7.44 -8.46 11.39
C GLY A 138 -7.66 -8.38 9.88
N GLN A 139 -8.86 -7.94 9.47
CA GLN A 139 -9.22 -7.82 8.05
C GLN A 139 -8.38 -6.77 7.34
N VAL A 140 -8.18 -5.59 7.91
CA VAL A 140 -7.32 -4.56 7.30
C VAL A 140 -5.86 -5.01 7.27
N GLY A 141 -5.38 -5.65 8.35
CA GLY A 141 -3.99 -6.07 8.49
C GLY A 141 -3.52 -6.98 7.34
N VAL A 142 -4.37 -7.87 6.82
CA VAL A 142 -4.00 -8.68 5.65
C VAL A 142 -3.87 -7.91 4.35
N HIS A 143 -4.52 -6.76 4.22
CA HIS A 143 -4.46 -5.89 3.04
C HIS A 143 -3.39 -4.79 3.16
N THR A 144 -2.77 -4.62 4.32
CA THR A 144 -1.81 -3.53 4.57
C THR A 144 -0.44 -3.99 5.05
N LEU A 145 -0.33 -5.18 5.63
CA LEU A 145 0.91 -5.73 6.17
C LEU A 145 1.40 -6.90 5.33
N ASN A 146 2.70 -6.98 5.05
CA ASN A 146 3.29 -8.12 4.35
C ASN A 146 3.28 -9.37 5.24
N GLY A 147 3.04 -10.53 4.62
CA GLY A 147 2.86 -11.81 5.33
C GLY A 147 4.16 -12.55 5.60
N THR A 148 4.26 -13.15 6.78
CA THR A 148 5.36 -14.05 7.15
C THR A 148 5.19 -15.43 6.53
N ASP A 149 6.27 -15.94 5.91
CA ASP A 149 6.38 -17.30 5.41
C ASP A 149 7.54 -18.03 6.10
N ILE A 150 7.23 -18.66 7.23
CA ILE A 150 8.19 -19.45 8.02
C ILE A 150 8.73 -20.64 7.21
N GLY A 151 7.94 -21.18 6.28
CA GLY A 151 8.35 -22.33 5.46
C GLY A 151 9.53 -22.02 4.56
N ASN A 152 9.59 -20.79 4.07
CA ASN A 152 10.69 -20.26 3.25
C ASN A 152 11.68 -19.39 4.04
N GLY A 153 11.47 -19.24 5.36
CA GLY A 153 12.33 -18.42 6.23
C GLY A 153 12.19 -16.91 6.02
N VAL A 154 11.06 -16.47 5.46
CA VAL A 154 10.75 -15.05 5.20
C VAL A 154 9.93 -14.50 6.37
N PHE A 155 10.41 -13.41 6.96
CA PHE A 155 9.70 -12.70 8.03
C PHE A 155 9.03 -11.45 7.47
N GLY A 156 7.73 -11.34 7.67
CA GLY A 156 6.93 -10.21 7.19
C GLY A 156 6.62 -9.19 8.29
N HIS A 157 6.05 -8.06 7.88
CA HIS A 157 5.61 -7.01 8.81
C HIS A 157 4.45 -7.46 9.70
N ASP A 158 3.71 -8.50 9.32
CA ASP A 158 2.67 -9.08 10.17
C ASP A 158 3.20 -9.68 11.47
N LEU A 159 4.37 -10.31 11.42
CA LEU A 159 5.08 -10.82 12.59
C LEU A 159 5.58 -9.66 13.45
N LEU A 160 6.19 -8.65 12.84
CA LEU A 160 6.68 -7.48 13.59
C LEU A 160 5.53 -6.77 14.29
N PHE A 161 4.42 -6.53 13.58
CA PHE A 161 3.23 -5.91 14.13
C PHE A 161 2.66 -6.71 15.31
N GLY A 162 2.56 -8.04 15.16
CA GLY A 162 2.07 -8.93 16.23
C GLY A 162 3.01 -9.05 17.43
N LEU A 163 4.32 -8.92 17.23
CA LEU A 163 5.31 -8.97 18.31
C LEU A 163 5.56 -7.62 18.96
N LEU A 164 5.24 -6.51 18.29
CA LEU A 164 5.55 -5.15 18.77
C LEU A 164 5.05 -4.86 20.20
N PRO A 165 3.83 -5.27 20.61
CA PRO A 165 3.39 -5.10 21.99
C PRO A 165 4.27 -5.80 23.04
N THR A 166 5.01 -6.85 22.67
CA THR A 166 5.91 -7.57 23.58
C THR A 166 7.24 -6.83 23.81
N PHE A 167 7.62 -5.94 22.89
CA PHE A 167 8.82 -5.13 22.97
C PHE A 167 8.58 -3.77 23.62
N LEU A 168 7.31 -3.33 23.70
CA LEU A 168 6.95 -2.05 24.29
C LEU A 168 6.85 -2.15 25.83
N PRO A 169 7.49 -1.23 26.56
CA PRO A 169 7.23 -1.06 27.99
C PRO A 169 5.73 -0.78 28.25
N PRO A 170 5.14 -1.30 29.35
CA PRO A 170 3.71 -1.14 29.64
C PRO A 170 3.23 0.32 29.69
N ASP A 171 4.11 1.24 30.07
CA ASP A 171 3.87 2.69 30.16
C ASP A 171 3.93 3.41 28.80
N GLN A 172 4.48 2.78 27.76
CA GLN A 172 4.59 3.35 26.41
C GLN A 172 3.61 2.72 25.41
N ALA A 173 3.06 1.54 25.72
CA ALA A 173 2.14 0.82 24.85
C ALA A 173 0.88 1.64 24.49
N GLU A 174 0.36 2.45 25.42
CA GLU A 174 -0.82 3.31 25.21
C GLU A 174 -0.57 4.40 24.16
N ILE A 175 0.67 4.90 24.04
CA ILE A 175 1.04 5.93 23.07
C ILE A 175 1.50 5.31 21.74
N ALA A 176 2.22 4.19 21.79
CA ALA A 176 2.81 3.58 20.61
C ALA A 176 1.78 2.79 19.77
N THR A 177 0.80 2.14 20.41
CA THR A 177 -0.18 1.31 19.69
C THR A 177 -1.01 2.12 18.68
N PRO A 178 -1.59 3.29 19.02
CA PRO A 178 -2.31 4.10 18.04
C PRO A 178 -1.44 4.56 16.87
N ILE A 179 -0.15 4.85 17.12
CA ILE A 179 0.81 5.25 16.08
C ILE A 179 1.07 4.07 15.15
N VAL A 180 1.36 2.89 15.70
CA VAL A 180 1.67 1.69 14.91
C VAL A 180 0.44 1.25 14.11
N ASN A 181 -0.75 1.28 14.71
CA ASN A 181 -2.00 1.03 13.99
C ASN A 181 -2.17 2.01 12.83
N PHE A 182 -1.93 3.29 13.06
CA PHE A 182 -1.97 4.27 11.98
C PHE A 182 -0.94 3.94 10.89
N LEU A 183 0.31 3.62 11.25
CA LEU A 183 1.36 3.28 10.28
C LEU A 183 1.06 1.99 9.50
N ALA A 184 0.26 1.09 10.05
CA ALA A 184 -0.24 -0.12 9.41
C ALA A 184 -1.58 0.09 8.67
N SER A 185 -2.13 1.31 8.66
CA SER A 185 -3.47 1.58 8.11
C SER A 185 -3.46 1.84 6.59
N PRO A 186 -4.61 1.68 5.90
CA PRO A 186 -4.76 2.04 4.51
C PRO A 186 -4.48 3.52 4.22
N LEU A 187 -4.86 4.43 5.14
CA LEU A 187 -4.55 5.86 5.01
C LEU A 187 -3.04 6.10 4.96
N SER A 188 -2.25 5.36 5.75
CA SER A 188 -0.79 5.49 5.69
C SER A 188 -0.24 5.08 4.33
N ALA A 189 -0.79 4.00 3.76
CA ALA A 189 -0.44 3.51 2.41
C ALA A 189 -0.73 4.58 1.36
N ILE A 190 -1.90 5.22 1.44
CA ILE A 190 -2.28 6.31 0.54
C ILE A 190 -1.32 7.50 0.67
N ILE A 191 -1.00 7.91 1.90
CA ILE A 191 -0.09 9.05 2.13
C ILE A 191 1.29 8.75 1.55
N ILE A 192 1.87 7.59 1.86
CA ILE A 192 3.22 7.27 1.40
C ILE A 192 3.26 6.94 -0.09
N GLY A 193 2.23 6.29 -0.63
CA GLY A 193 2.09 6.05 -2.06
C GLY A 193 1.93 7.33 -2.85
N GLN A 194 1.25 8.35 -2.31
CA GLN A 194 1.15 9.67 -2.96
C GLN A 194 2.47 10.45 -2.91
N LEU A 195 3.23 10.33 -1.82
CA LEU A 195 4.51 11.02 -1.66
C LEU A 195 5.65 10.32 -2.40
N GLY A 196 5.60 8.99 -2.50
CA GLY A 196 6.63 8.13 -3.06
C GLY A 196 7.14 8.59 -4.44
N PRO A 197 6.28 8.76 -5.46
CA PRO A 197 6.70 9.18 -6.80
C PRO A 197 7.39 10.54 -6.86
N SER A 198 7.23 11.38 -5.83
CA SER A 198 7.89 12.69 -5.75
C SER A 198 9.27 12.63 -5.08
N ILE A 199 9.50 11.63 -4.22
CA ILE A 199 10.72 11.49 -3.40
C ILE A 199 11.64 10.41 -3.97
N ALA A 200 11.09 9.26 -4.35
CA ALA A 200 11.80 8.10 -4.88
C ALA A 200 12.74 8.40 -6.07
N PRO A 201 12.37 9.25 -7.06
CA PRO A 201 13.29 9.62 -8.14
C PRO A 201 14.60 10.22 -7.65
N TRP A 202 14.54 11.03 -6.59
CA TRP A 202 15.73 11.66 -6.02
C TRP A 202 16.56 10.66 -5.23
N VAL A 203 15.93 9.74 -4.52
CA VAL A 203 16.62 8.67 -3.81
C VAL A 203 17.33 7.74 -4.79
N ALA A 204 16.65 7.27 -5.84
CA ALA A 204 17.26 6.45 -6.88
C ALA A 204 18.44 7.15 -7.58
N MET A 205 18.29 8.44 -7.89
CA MET A 205 19.37 9.24 -8.45
C MET A 205 20.55 9.39 -7.48
N MET A 206 20.29 9.65 -6.20
CA MET A 206 21.34 9.74 -5.17
C MET A 206 22.06 8.42 -4.94
N ASN A 207 21.34 7.29 -4.98
CA ASN A 207 21.92 5.96 -4.87
C ASN A 207 22.85 5.70 -6.06
N SER A 208 22.36 5.91 -7.29
CA SER A 208 23.15 5.76 -8.52
C SER A 208 24.41 6.65 -8.52
N ILE A 209 24.33 7.90 -8.05
CA ILE A 209 25.50 8.78 -7.90
C ILE A 209 26.50 8.22 -6.88
N GLN A 210 26.03 7.68 -5.75
CA GLN A 210 26.88 7.09 -4.72
C GLN A 210 27.56 5.80 -5.20
N ASP A 211 26.86 5.02 -6.02
CA ASP A 211 27.37 3.80 -6.63
C ASP A 211 28.38 4.07 -7.76
N GLY A 212 28.54 5.34 -8.16
CA GLY A 212 29.52 5.76 -9.16
C GLY A 212 29.08 5.48 -10.60
N ASP A 213 27.77 5.39 -10.82
CA ASP A 213 27.18 5.10 -12.11
C ASP A 213 27.44 6.19 -13.17
N GLY A 214 27.36 5.78 -14.44
CA GLY A 214 27.42 6.70 -15.57
C GLY A 214 26.19 7.60 -15.67
N LEU A 215 26.31 8.72 -16.40
CA LEU A 215 25.22 9.68 -16.59
C LEU A 215 23.94 9.03 -17.13
N ASN A 216 24.07 8.04 -18.02
CA ASN A 216 22.91 7.35 -18.60
C ASN A 216 22.13 6.55 -17.54
N GLN A 217 22.84 5.86 -16.65
CA GLN A 217 22.25 5.13 -15.53
C GLN A 217 21.61 6.10 -14.52
N ILE A 218 22.28 7.20 -14.18
CA ILE A 218 21.75 8.24 -13.27
C ILE A 218 20.43 8.83 -13.84
N MET A 219 20.36 9.05 -15.14
CA MET A 219 19.13 9.56 -15.78
C MET A 219 18.02 8.50 -15.81
N ALA A 220 18.37 7.24 -16.06
CA ALA A 220 17.42 6.13 -16.02
C ALA A 220 16.90 5.89 -14.59
N SER A 221 17.76 5.98 -13.57
CA SER A 221 17.39 5.74 -12.17
C SER A 221 16.40 6.78 -11.64
N TRP A 222 16.44 8.02 -12.13
CA TRP A 222 15.38 8.99 -11.82
C TRP A 222 14.01 8.51 -12.31
N MET A 223 13.94 7.99 -13.55
CA MET A 223 12.69 7.45 -14.11
C MET A 223 12.27 6.17 -13.39
N ASP A 224 13.25 5.34 -13.02
CA ASP A 224 13.05 4.13 -12.23
C ASP A 224 12.40 4.46 -10.88
N GLY A 225 12.98 5.39 -10.13
CA GLY A 225 12.41 5.89 -8.89
C GLY A 225 11.01 6.48 -9.06
N TYR A 226 10.72 7.10 -10.21
CA TYR A 226 9.39 7.64 -10.49
C TYR A 226 8.34 6.55 -10.75
N LEU A 227 8.69 5.51 -11.51
CA LEU A 227 7.74 4.46 -11.91
C LEU A 227 7.70 3.29 -10.93
N ASN A 228 8.86 2.80 -10.50
CA ASN A 228 9.05 1.55 -9.77
C ASN A 228 9.41 1.77 -8.29
N GLY A 229 9.96 2.94 -7.95
CA GLY A 229 10.30 3.31 -6.58
C GLY A 229 11.79 3.20 -6.26
N ALA A 230 12.15 3.44 -5.01
CA ALA A 230 13.53 3.42 -4.55
C ALA A 230 13.63 3.15 -3.05
N THR A 231 14.72 2.51 -2.63
CA THR A 231 15.01 2.28 -1.22
C THR A 231 16.07 3.24 -0.70
N LEU A 232 15.75 3.90 0.41
CA LEU A 232 16.66 4.79 1.14
C LEU A 232 17.33 4.00 2.27
N ASN A 233 18.66 3.90 2.23
CA ASN A 233 19.43 3.35 3.34
C ASN A 233 19.41 4.31 4.55
N LEU A 234 19.08 3.77 5.73
CA LEU A 234 18.99 4.49 7.00
C LEU A 234 20.03 4.03 8.03
N ASP A 235 21.08 3.31 7.62
CA ASP A 235 22.09 2.74 8.52
C ASP A 235 22.83 3.82 9.34
N PHE A 236 22.86 5.06 8.83
CA PHE A 236 23.39 6.21 9.56
C PHE A 236 22.64 6.52 10.87
N LEU A 237 21.40 6.01 11.03
CA LEU A 237 20.61 6.14 12.25
C LEU A 237 20.92 5.08 13.30
N LEU A 238 21.56 3.96 12.92
CA LEU A 238 21.84 2.85 13.84
C LEU A 238 22.64 3.28 15.08
N PRO A 239 23.69 4.13 14.97
CA PRO A 239 24.42 4.60 16.16
C PRO A 239 23.55 5.42 17.12
N LEU A 240 22.57 6.17 16.59
CA LEU A 240 21.65 6.96 17.41
C LEU A 240 20.64 6.04 18.10
N ILE A 241 20.08 5.06 17.38
CA ILE A 241 19.12 4.09 17.92
C ILE A 241 19.77 3.26 19.02
N ALA A 242 21.00 2.79 18.83
CA ALA A 242 21.74 2.02 19.84
C ALA A 242 21.94 2.81 21.16
N GLN A 243 22.07 4.15 21.09
CA GLN A 243 22.22 5.00 22.27
C GLN A 243 20.93 5.21 23.05
N THR A 244 19.77 4.97 22.44
CA THR A 244 18.47 5.16 23.11
C THR A 244 18.17 4.10 24.17
N GLY A 245 18.82 2.94 24.12
CA GLY A 245 18.53 1.81 25.01
C GLY A 245 17.14 1.20 24.82
N LEU A 246 16.47 1.48 23.69
CA LEU A 246 15.12 0.98 23.38
C LEU A 246 15.09 -0.51 23.04
N LEU A 247 16.22 -1.09 22.65
CA LEU A 247 16.29 -2.51 22.28
C LEU A 247 16.58 -3.38 23.52
N PRO A 248 15.94 -4.56 23.65
CA PRO A 248 16.25 -5.52 24.69
C PRO A 248 17.73 -5.91 24.72
N GLU A 249 18.25 -6.30 25.89
CA GLU A 249 19.65 -6.73 26.02
C GLU A 249 19.96 -7.90 25.06
N GLY A 250 21.00 -7.70 24.23
CA GLY A 250 21.42 -8.67 23.23
C GLY A 250 20.62 -8.62 21.92
N THR A 251 19.82 -7.59 21.69
CA THR A 251 19.21 -7.30 20.38
C THR A 251 19.92 -6.12 19.71
N GLU A 252 20.45 -6.32 18.50
CA GLU A 252 21.11 -5.28 17.71
C GLU A 252 20.45 -5.17 16.33
N ILE A 253 20.10 -3.94 15.93
CA ILE A 253 19.68 -3.64 14.56
C ILE A 253 20.93 -3.45 13.71
N THR A 254 21.08 -4.30 12.70
CA THR A 254 22.24 -4.35 11.81
C THR A 254 22.00 -3.65 10.48
N HIS A 255 20.74 -3.50 10.09
CA HIS A 255 20.35 -2.78 8.88
C HIS A 255 19.00 -2.10 9.09
N LEU A 256 18.87 -0.88 8.58
CA LEU A 256 17.64 -0.12 8.54
C LEU A 256 17.52 0.56 7.18
N ASP A 257 16.36 0.45 6.56
CA ASP A 257 16.08 1.09 5.30
C ASP A 257 14.61 1.49 5.19
N PHE A 258 14.30 2.33 4.19
CA PHE A 258 12.95 2.79 3.93
C PHE A 258 12.64 2.78 2.43
N ALA A 259 11.70 1.94 2.02
CA ALA A 259 11.25 1.82 0.64
C ALA A 259 10.16 2.84 0.30
N LEU A 260 10.39 3.60 -0.76
CA LEU A 260 9.47 4.57 -1.33
C LEU A 260 8.91 4.05 -2.64
N GLY A 261 7.58 4.03 -2.79
CA GLY A 261 6.92 3.53 -4.00
C GLY A 261 6.99 4.53 -5.14
N GLY A 262 7.21 4.04 -6.35
CA GLY A 262 6.93 4.76 -7.58
C GLY A 262 5.44 4.72 -7.92
N LEU A 263 5.08 5.29 -9.07
CA LEU A 263 3.70 5.39 -9.54
C LEU A 263 3.02 4.02 -9.69
N LEU A 264 3.79 3.02 -10.14
CA LEU A 264 3.31 1.70 -10.52
C LEU A 264 3.63 0.63 -9.50
N THR A 265 4.30 0.96 -8.39
CA THR A 265 4.71 -0.03 -7.38
C THR A 265 3.47 -0.73 -6.79
N PRO A 266 3.32 -2.06 -6.97
CA PRO A 266 2.14 -2.81 -6.49
C PRO A 266 2.15 -3.02 -4.97
N GLY A 267 3.34 -3.03 -4.37
CA GLY A 267 3.55 -3.41 -2.97
C GLY A 267 3.24 -4.88 -2.69
N THR A 268 3.23 -5.23 -1.41
CA THR A 268 3.08 -6.62 -0.96
C THR A 268 2.32 -6.67 0.35
N VAL A 269 1.49 -7.68 0.51
CA VAL A 269 0.51 -7.81 1.58
C VAL A 269 0.38 -9.29 2.00
N ALA A 270 -0.22 -9.55 3.16
CA ALA A 270 -0.32 -10.88 3.74
C ALA A 270 -1.52 -11.67 3.20
N ILE A 271 -2.46 -11.00 2.54
CA ILE A 271 -3.52 -11.69 1.81
C ILE A 271 -2.89 -12.53 0.70
N GLY A 272 -3.40 -13.76 0.53
CA GLY A 272 -2.92 -14.64 -0.51
C GLY A 272 -3.28 -14.13 -1.91
N PRO A 273 -2.75 -14.77 -2.97
CA PRO A 273 -3.13 -14.41 -4.32
C PRO A 273 -4.63 -14.61 -4.54
N TYR A 274 -5.22 -13.70 -5.29
CA TYR A 274 -6.62 -13.78 -5.70
C TYR A 274 -6.78 -14.81 -6.82
N GLN A 275 -7.67 -15.78 -6.59
CA GLN A 275 -8.03 -16.79 -7.56
C GLN A 275 -9.26 -16.34 -8.34
N VAL A 276 -9.08 -16.18 -9.65
CA VAL A 276 -10.15 -15.80 -10.57
C VAL A 276 -10.48 -16.97 -11.47
N ASP A 277 -11.74 -17.41 -11.43
CA ASP A 277 -12.27 -18.44 -12.31
C ASP A 277 -12.49 -17.88 -13.73
N LEU A 278 -11.86 -18.51 -14.72
CA LEU A 278 -12.02 -18.14 -16.13
C LEU A 278 -13.19 -18.87 -16.80
N PRO A 279 -13.79 -18.27 -17.84
CA PRO A 279 -14.68 -18.97 -18.75
C PRO A 279 -13.96 -20.15 -19.44
N GLY A 280 -14.14 -21.35 -18.91
CA GLY A 280 -13.42 -22.55 -19.34
C GLY A 280 -13.05 -23.53 -18.22
N GLY A 281 -13.16 -23.09 -16.95
CA GLY A 281 -12.85 -23.92 -15.78
C GLY A 281 -11.40 -23.85 -15.31
N ASP A 282 -10.59 -22.97 -15.89
CA ASP A 282 -9.23 -22.66 -15.44
C ASP A 282 -9.25 -21.56 -14.37
N THR A 283 -8.34 -21.61 -13.41
CA THR A 283 -8.14 -20.57 -12.37
C THR A 283 -6.83 -19.84 -12.60
N ILE A 284 -6.83 -18.51 -12.49
CA ILE A 284 -5.61 -17.70 -12.50
C ILE A 284 -5.38 -17.11 -11.11
N ASP A 285 -4.14 -17.17 -10.64
CA ASP A 285 -3.66 -16.47 -9.45
C ASP A 285 -3.20 -15.06 -9.83
N VAL A 286 -3.80 -14.04 -9.21
CA VAL A 286 -3.41 -12.64 -9.31
C VAL A 286 -2.80 -12.21 -7.97
N PRO A 287 -1.53 -11.77 -7.92
CA PRO A 287 -0.92 -11.30 -6.68
C PRO A 287 -1.70 -10.11 -6.12
N ALA A 288 -2.00 -10.12 -4.82
CA ALA A 288 -2.68 -8.99 -4.20
C ALA A 288 -1.75 -7.78 -4.04
N VAL A 289 -2.35 -6.59 -4.07
CA VAL A 289 -1.66 -5.30 -4.01
C VAL A 289 -1.94 -4.60 -2.70
N GLY A 290 -1.04 -3.72 -2.29
CA GLY A 290 -1.22 -2.89 -1.09
C GLY A 290 0.05 -2.74 -0.28
N GLY A 291 -0.11 -2.32 0.96
CA GLY A 291 0.99 -2.04 1.87
C GLY A 291 0.62 -0.95 2.86
N SER A 292 1.63 -0.37 3.51
CA SER A 292 1.47 0.67 4.52
C SER A 292 2.80 1.38 4.76
N ILE A 293 2.82 2.46 5.54
CA ILE A 293 4.11 3.06 5.97
C ILE A 293 4.92 2.04 6.79
N PHE A 294 4.25 1.18 7.53
CA PHE A 294 4.90 0.12 8.30
C PHE A 294 5.62 -0.87 7.38
N ASN A 295 5.04 -1.20 6.22
CA ASN A 295 5.70 -2.06 5.22
C ASN A 295 6.92 -1.41 4.58
N SER A 296 6.89 -0.09 4.39
CA SER A 296 8.02 0.64 3.84
C SER A 296 9.28 0.54 4.71
N LEU A 297 9.18 0.16 5.99
CA LEU A 297 10.31 0.04 6.89
C LEU A 297 11.00 -1.34 6.76
N GLY A 298 12.26 -1.36 6.37
CA GLY A 298 13.09 -2.57 6.35
C GLY A 298 13.96 -2.62 7.61
N ILE A 299 14.01 -3.77 8.28
CA ILE A 299 14.79 -3.95 9.50
C ILE A 299 15.44 -5.32 9.52
N THR A 300 16.76 -5.34 9.76
CA THR A 300 17.47 -6.58 10.08
C THR A 300 18.00 -6.52 11.49
N LEU A 301 17.52 -7.43 12.33
CA LEU A 301 17.86 -7.52 13.73
C LEU A 301 18.48 -8.87 14.07
N THR A 302 19.47 -8.84 14.94
CA THR A 302 20.00 -10.02 15.61
C THR A 302 19.45 -9.99 17.02
N ALA A 303 18.74 -11.03 17.44
CA ALA A 303 18.13 -11.10 18.76
C ALA A 303 18.78 -12.19 19.60
N SER A 304 18.97 -11.92 20.89
CA SER A 304 19.47 -12.88 21.87
C SER A 304 18.57 -14.12 22.03
N LEU A 305 17.28 -13.99 21.65
CA LEU A 305 16.31 -15.08 21.64
C LEU A 305 16.56 -16.10 20.51
N LEU A 306 17.24 -15.71 19.42
CA LEU A 306 17.65 -16.58 18.30
C LEU A 306 19.14 -16.35 17.97
N PRO A 307 20.06 -16.88 18.77
CA PRO A 307 21.49 -16.63 18.61
C PRO A 307 21.99 -17.10 17.23
N GLY A 308 22.47 -16.17 16.42
CA GLY A 308 23.10 -16.46 15.12
C GLY A 308 22.15 -16.56 13.93
N VAL A 309 20.84 -16.33 14.11
CA VAL A 309 19.88 -16.22 12.99
C VAL A 309 19.42 -14.76 12.88
N PRO A 310 19.83 -14.01 11.84
CA PRO A 310 19.31 -12.67 11.63
C PRO A 310 17.82 -12.77 11.26
N ILE A 311 16.99 -12.02 11.97
CA ILE A 311 15.60 -11.77 11.56
C ILE A 311 15.67 -10.59 10.60
N SER A 312 15.53 -10.86 9.31
CA SER A 312 15.47 -9.84 8.27
C SER A 312 14.03 -9.69 7.80
N ILE A 313 13.50 -8.49 7.95
CA ILE A 313 12.20 -8.08 7.41
C ILE A 313 12.53 -7.06 6.32
N GLU A 314 12.29 -7.46 5.08
CA GLU A 314 12.54 -6.61 3.92
C GLU A 314 11.55 -5.44 3.89
N SER A 315 11.98 -4.29 3.37
CA SER A 315 11.06 -3.19 3.11
C SER A 315 10.26 -3.43 1.84
N HIS A 316 8.98 -3.09 1.90
CA HIS A 316 8.07 -3.15 0.77
C HIS A 316 7.34 -1.81 0.62
N ALA A 317 7.69 -1.10 -0.44
CA ALA A 317 7.01 0.12 -0.82
C ALA A 317 5.61 -0.15 -1.40
N VAL A 318 4.76 0.88 -1.40
CA VAL A 318 3.47 0.87 -2.08
C VAL A 318 3.32 2.14 -2.91
N GLY A 319 2.81 2.00 -4.14
CA GLY A 319 2.52 3.12 -5.04
C GLY A 319 1.11 3.69 -4.82
N PRO A 320 0.80 4.86 -5.40
CA PRO A 320 -0.49 5.52 -5.17
C PRO A 320 -1.67 4.75 -5.78
N ILE A 321 -1.45 4.07 -6.92
CA ILE A 321 -2.49 3.26 -7.59
C ILE A 321 -2.79 2.02 -6.75
N ALA A 322 -1.73 1.27 -6.39
CA ALA A 322 -1.83 0.11 -5.51
C ALA A 322 -2.54 0.44 -4.19
N ALA A 323 -2.18 1.55 -3.53
CA ALA A 323 -2.79 1.94 -2.27
C ALA A 323 -4.31 2.22 -2.39
N MET A 324 -4.74 2.80 -3.51
CA MET A 324 -6.17 3.06 -3.76
C MET A 324 -6.93 1.78 -4.12
N GLU A 325 -6.33 0.89 -4.92
CA GLU A 325 -6.90 -0.41 -5.25
C GLU A 325 -7.03 -1.28 -4.00
N ALA A 326 -5.98 -1.38 -3.20
CA ALA A 326 -5.97 -2.09 -1.93
C ALA A 326 -7.00 -1.53 -0.95
N TRP A 327 -7.17 -0.21 -0.89
CA TRP A 327 -8.25 0.39 -0.10
C TRP A 327 -9.63 -0.06 -0.57
N SER A 328 -9.87 -0.08 -1.89
CA SER A 328 -11.16 -0.56 -2.42
C SER A 328 -11.40 -2.03 -2.06
N GLN A 329 -10.37 -2.88 -2.17
CA GLN A 329 -10.41 -4.29 -1.78
C GLN A 329 -10.66 -4.47 -0.28
N THR A 330 -9.98 -3.68 0.55
CA THR A 330 -10.17 -3.65 2.01
C THR A 330 -11.60 -3.27 2.37
N VAL A 331 -12.18 -2.25 1.71
CA VAL A 331 -13.59 -1.87 1.92
C VAL A 331 -14.53 -3.01 1.51
N GLY A 332 -14.28 -3.68 0.39
CA GLY A 332 -15.04 -4.87 0.00
C GLY A 332 -15.02 -5.93 1.10
N ALA A 333 -13.83 -6.28 1.61
CA ALA A 333 -13.66 -7.26 2.66
C ALA A 333 -14.37 -6.85 3.97
N LEU A 334 -14.23 -5.59 4.40
CA LEU A 334 -14.90 -5.04 5.59
C LEU A 334 -16.43 -5.06 5.47
N LEU A 335 -16.95 -4.94 4.25
CA LEU A 335 -18.38 -5.01 3.96
C LEU A 335 -18.88 -6.43 3.70
N GLY A 336 -18.02 -7.45 3.80
CA GLY A 336 -18.38 -8.86 3.72
C GLY A 336 -18.24 -9.51 2.34
N SER A 337 -17.43 -8.95 1.42
CA SER A 337 -17.22 -9.55 0.10
C SER A 337 -16.49 -10.89 0.10
N GLY A 338 -15.86 -11.27 1.23
CA GLY A 338 -15.04 -12.49 1.35
C GLY A 338 -13.65 -12.37 0.71
N TRP A 339 -13.20 -11.15 0.40
CA TRP A 339 -11.86 -10.88 -0.12
C TRP A 339 -10.85 -10.82 1.03
N ASP A 340 -10.76 -11.87 1.83
CA ASP A 340 -9.91 -11.95 3.02
C ASP A 340 -9.29 -13.35 3.20
N GLY A 341 -8.07 -13.39 3.74
CA GLY A 341 -7.38 -14.63 4.08
C GLY A 341 -5.92 -14.70 3.63
N LYS A 342 -5.08 -15.41 4.38
CA LYS A 342 -3.64 -15.54 4.06
C LYS A 342 -3.31 -16.59 2.99
N GLY A 343 -4.27 -17.43 2.62
CA GLY A 343 -4.15 -18.42 1.54
C GLY A 343 -4.76 -17.90 0.24
N PRO A 344 -4.67 -18.66 -0.87
CA PRO A 344 -5.35 -18.29 -2.11
C PRO A 344 -6.85 -18.06 -1.86
N VAL A 345 -7.36 -16.91 -2.29
CA VAL A 345 -8.75 -16.49 -2.04
C VAL A 345 -9.50 -16.50 -3.37
N ASN A 346 -10.51 -17.36 -3.51
CA ASN A 346 -11.39 -17.28 -4.69
C ASN A 346 -12.24 -16.02 -4.58
N VAL A 347 -12.10 -15.13 -5.57
CA VAL A 347 -12.76 -13.84 -5.60
C VAL A 347 -13.52 -13.65 -6.90
N GLY A 348 -14.71 -13.09 -6.77
CA GLY A 348 -15.52 -12.62 -7.88
C GLY A 348 -16.00 -11.19 -7.64
N PRO A 349 -16.38 -10.46 -8.70
CA PRO A 349 -17.08 -9.20 -8.54
C PRO A 349 -18.37 -9.41 -7.74
N PRO A 350 -18.64 -8.63 -6.69
CA PRO A 350 -19.87 -8.77 -5.88
C PRO A 350 -21.15 -8.42 -6.65
N TRP A 351 -21.03 -7.61 -7.71
CA TRP A 351 -22.18 -7.04 -8.39
C TRP A 351 -22.95 -8.00 -9.32
N PRO A 352 -22.28 -8.80 -10.19
CA PRO A 352 -22.98 -9.74 -11.05
C PRO A 352 -23.78 -10.77 -10.24
N GLY A 353 -25.10 -10.76 -10.39
CA GLY A 353 -26.01 -11.65 -9.65
C GLY A 353 -26.85 -10.97 -8.56
N ILE A 354 -26.68 -9.65 -8.36
CA ILE A 354 -27.62 -8.87 -7.52
C ILE A 354 -28.96 -8.76 -8.25
N ASP A 355 -30.00 -9.29 -7.62
CA ASP A 355 -31.37 -8.98 -7.96
C ASP A 355 -31.78 -7.68 -7.26
N PHE A 356 -32.37 -6.76 -8.03
CA PHE A 356 -32.99 -5.58 -7.45
C PHE A 356 -34.20 -6.02 -6.62
N PRO A 357 -34.51 -5.31 -5.52
CA PRO A 357 -35.57 -5.73 -4.62
C PRO A 357 -36.89 -5.87 -5.36
N THR A 358 -37.54 -7.01 -5.19
CA THR A 358 -38.86 -7.27 -5.78
C THR A 358 -39.92 -7.22 -4.70
N ILE A 359 -41.07 -6.66 -5.05
CA ILE A 359 -42.24 -6.68 -4.15
C ILE A 359 -42.69 -8.14 -4.00
N PRO A 360 -42.76 -8.68 -2.78
CA PRO A 360 -43.23 -10.05 -2.56
C PRO A 360 -44.66 -10.23 -3.07
N ASP A 361 -44.96 -11.37 -3.70
CA ASP A 361 -46.27 -11.65 -4.32
C ASP A 361 -47.44 -11.56 -3.32
N GLY A 362 -47.18 -11.74 -2.02
CA GLY A 362 -48.17 -11.61 -0.93
C GLY A 362 -48.34 -10.21 -0.35
N LEU A 363 -47.53 -9.21 -0.73
CA LEU A 363 -47.55 -7.87 -0.10
C LEU A 363 -48.89 -7.14 -0.33
N PHE A 364 -49.56 -7.41 -1.45
CA PHE A 364 -50.87 -6.84 -1.81
C PHE A 364 -51.95 -7.89 -2.02
N ASP A 365 -51.67 -9.17 -1.75
CA ASP A 365 -52.69 -10.22 -1.81
C ASP A 365 -53.54 -10.15 -0.54
N ASP A 366 -54.63 -9.37 -0.59
CA ASP A 366 -55.74 -9.41 0.38
C ASP A 366 -56.51 -10.74 0.21
N GLY A 367 -55.78 -11.86 0.35
CA GLY A 367 -56.23 -13.20 0.01
C GLY A 367 -57.69 -13.38 0.40
N GLY A 368 -58.56 -13.62 -0.58
CA GLY A 368 -60.00 -13.83 -0.39
C GLY A 368 -60.37 -15.08 0.42
N ALA A 369 -59.44 -15.59 1.24
CA ALA A 369 -59.62 -16.67 2.18
C ALA A 369 -59.09 -16.20 3.55
N THR A 370 -59.92 -16.45 4.57
CA THR A 370 -59.73 -16.24 6.01
C THR A 370 -58.28 -16.08 6.50
N PRO A 371 -58.01 -15.14 7.45
CA PRO A 371 -56.67 -14.79 7.87
C PRO A 371 -55.89 -16.01 8.37
N ASP A 372 -54.75 -16.30 7.74
CA ASP A 372 -53.73 -17.18 8.31
C ASP A 372 -52.96 -16.38 9.38
N PRO A 373 -52.93 -16.81 10.66
CA PRO A 373 -52.24 -16.08 11.73
C PRO A 373 -50.72 -16.00 11.57
N GLY A 374 -50.15 -16.56 10.50
CA GLY A 374 -48.71 -16.56 10.20
C GLY A 374 -48.24 -15.45 9.26
N ASP A 375 -49.13 -14.69 8.63
CA ASP A 375 -48.74 -13.68 7.63
C ASP A 375 -48.47 -12.31 8.29
N GLY A 376 -47.28 -12.18 8.88
CA GLY A 376 -46.86 -11.01 9.66
C GLY A 376 -46.61 -9.76 8.82
N ALA A 377 -46.44 -9.88 7.51
CA ALA A 377 -46.11 -8.75 6.63
C ALA A 377 -47.31 -7.81 6.43
N ALA A 378 -48.49 -8.37 6.13
CA ALA A 378 -49.71 -7.58 5.96
C ALA A 378 -50.15 -6.92 7.28
N SER A 379 -49.98 -7.60 8.43
CA SER A 379 -50.36 -7.03 9.73
C SER A 379 -49.40 -5.95 10.24
N ALA A 380 -48.12 -5.97 9.85
CA ALA A 380 -47.14 -4.97 10.25
C ALA A 380 -47.23 -3.68 9.41
N LEU A 381 -47.57 -3.79 8.12
CA LEU A 381 -47.77 -2.63 7.24
C LEU A 381 -49.18 -2.03 7.29
N ALA A 382 -50.18 -2.72 7.85
CA ALA A 382 -51.56 -2.22 7.94
C ALA A 382 -51.73 -0.92 8.76
N GLY A 383 -50.65 -0.41 9.38
CA GLY A 383 -50.64 0.85 10.13
C GLY A 383 -49.54 1.84 9.76
N MET A 384 -48.71 1.57 8.75
CA MET A 384 -47.65 2.49 8.30
C MET A 384 -48.03 3.13 6.97
N ASP A 385 -48.25 4.44 6.96
CA ASP A 385 -48.38 5.19 5.71
C ASP A 385 -47.00 5.29 5.02
N LEU A 386 -46.98 5.60 3.73
CA LEU A 386 -45.78 5.96 2.97
C LEU A 386 -44.95 7.03 3.70
N GLY A 387 -45.59 7.94 4.45
CA GLY A 387 -44.93 8.89 5.33
C GLY A 387 -44.16 8.23 6.48
N ASP A 388 -44.73 7.23 7.14
CA ASP A 388 -44.07 6.51 8.24
C ASP A 388 -42.89 5.67 7.72
N ILE A 389 -43.03 5.10 6.53
CA ILE A 389 -41.94 4.36 5.86
C ILE A 389 -40.82 5.32 5.45
N VAL A 390 -41.14 6.48 4.90
CA VAL A 390 -40.15 7.51 4.53
C VAL A 390 -39.47 8.11 5.77
N ASN A 391 -40.19 8.31 6.87
CA ASN A 391 -39.66 8.85 8.12
C ASN A 391 -38.78 7.82 8.85
N ALA A 392 -39.18 6.54 8.85
CA ALA A 392 -38.36 5.44 9.37
C ALA A 392 -37.08 5.21 8.55
N LEU A 393 -37.15 5.47 7.23
CA LEU A 393 -36.05 5.28 6.28
C LEU A 393 -35.03 6.43 6.28
N LEU A 394 -35.49 7.67 6.44
CA LEU A 394 -34.63 8.86 6.34
C LEU A 394 -34.25 9.45 7.70
N GLY A 395 -34.90 9.03 8.80
CA GLY A 395 -34.67 9.60 10.12
C GLY A 395 -35.04 11.08 10.23
N ILE A 396 -35.91 11.56 9.35
CA ILE A 396 -36.42 12.93 9.31
C ILE A 396 -37.93 12.82 9.44
N ASP A 397 -38.52 13.44 10.47
CA ASP A 397 -39.97 13.61 10.57
C ASP A 397 -40.41 14.57 9.45
N VAL A 398 -41.11 14.06 8.43
CA VAL A 398 -41.86 14.88 7.45
C VAL A 398 -43.31 15.02 7.87
#